data_AF-A0A3D5B333-F1
#
_entry.id   AF-A0A3D5B333-F1
#
_cell.length_a   1.000
_cell.length_b   1.000
_cell.length_c   1.000
_cell.angle_alpha   90.00
_cell.angle_beta   90.00
_cell.angle_gamma   90.00
#
_symmetry.space_group_name_H-M   'P 1'
#
loop_
_entity.id
_entity.type
_entity.pdbx_description
1 polymer ?
#
loop_
_entity_poly.entity_id
_entity_poly.type
_entity_poly.pdbx_seq_one_letter_code
_entity_poly.pdbx_strand_id
1 'polypeptide(L)'
;MSEANALRSKNALLFFFIKPCYNYLVMKIILSRKGTDSASGGIPGIFIREEKKIVSFPIPLPDDIRYSDLSYDGKTYAEIIKELDSTFQYDNCHLDPDLLSDVKRRGKWQAAFGQEGAPAKHLDNQGVKEGDIFLFFGWFREAIKEKDGQYKFRTDEPDLHMIYGYLQVGKILREQREMQDELPDHPHSKYDADDPKHRNNRIYVAKEHLFDDTTYPGAGVFPFSDDLILTKGKEPRSHWKKFLPKNEYDVTYHNNRNKECAYFPSALRGQEFVITSHSNESDPKKKELTEKQSKKIKQWIIKRIKNEDNG
;
A
#
# COMPACT_ATOMS: atom_id res chain seq x y z
N MET A 1 61.95 41.17 35.79
CA MET A 1 60.98 40.59 36.74
C MET A 1 59.60 41.17 36.46
N SER A 2 58.80 40.44 35.69
CA SER A 2 57.36 40.25 35.93
C SER A 2 56.91 39.21 34.91
N GLU A 3 56.98 37.95 35.33
CA GLU A 3 56.34 36.82 34.67
C GLU A 3 54.83 37.02 34.72
N ALA A 4 54.15 36.86 33.59
CA ALA A 4 52.88 36.13 33.52
C ALA A 4 52.39 36.03 32.07
N ASN A 5 51.92 34.84 31.74
CA ASN A 5 51.06 34.46 30.62
C ASN A 5 51.74 34.18 29.27
N ALA A 6 52.33 32.99 29.25
CA ALA A 6 52.28 32.09 28.10
C ALA A 6 50.83 31.85 27.62
N LEU A 7 50.59 31.85 26.30
CA LEU A 7 49.99 30.71 25.62
C LEU A 7 50.18 30.77 24.10
N ARG A 8 50.81 29.73 23.56
CA ARG A 8 50.73 29.28 22.17
C ARG A 8 49.26 28.99 21.81
N SER A 9 48.82 29.26 20.58
CA SER A 9 48.67 28.20 19.57
C SER A 9 47.97 28.67 18.29
N LYS A 10 48.66 28.40 17.17
CA LYS A 10 48.19 27.96 15.85
C LYS A 10 46.70 28.20 15.51
N ASN A 11 46.49 29.12 14.58
CA ASN A 11 45.34 29.15 13.68
C ASN A 11 45.20 27.81 12.95
N ALA A 12 44.22 27.01 13.36
CA ALA A 12 43.63 25.97 12.52
C ALA A 12 42.21 26.43 12.20
N LEU A 13 42.00 26.88 10.96
CA LEU A 13 40.68 27.08 10.39
C LEU A 13 39.98 25.71 10.39
N LEU A 14 39.12 25.47 11.37
CA LEU A 14 38.24 24.31 11.38
C LEU A 14 37.01 24.68 10.56
N PHE A 15 37.03 24.34 9.26
CA PHE A 15 35.82 24.29 8.45
C PHE A 15 34.91 23.22 9.04
N PHE A 16 33.95 23.62 9.87
CA PHE A 16 32.79 22.79 10.16
C PHE A 16 31.98 22.71 8.87
N PHE A 17 32.20 21.65 8.10
CA PHE A 17 31.15 21.14 7.23
C PHE A 17 30.00 20.70 8.13
N ILE A 18 29.04 21.61 8.35
CA ILE A 18 27.69 21.20 8.72
C ILE A 18 27.19 20.42 7.51
N LYS A 19 27.43 19.11 7.49
CA LYS A 19 26.68 18.20 6.63
C LYS A 19 25.21 18.52 6.90
N PRO A 20 24.37 18.74 5.88
CA PRO A 20 22.94 18.84 6.12
C PRO A 20 22.56 17.62 6.94
N CYS A 21 21.97 17.84 8.12
CA CYS A 21 21.16 16.80 8.74
C CYS A 21 20.02 16.55 7.77
N TYR A 22 20.25 15.71 6.76
CA TYR A 22 19.19 14.95 6.16
C TYR A 22 18.56 14.23 7.35
N ASN A 23 17.36 14.66 7.74
CA ASN A 23 16.45 13.79 8.45
C ASN A 23 16.40 12.53 7.57
N TYR A 24 17.12 11.48 7.98
CA TYR A 24 17.10 10.20 7.29
C TYR A 24 15.75 9.60 7.63
N LEU A 25 14.74 10.01 6.87
CA LEU A 25 13.37 9.57 7.04
C LEU A 25 13.32 8.09 6.70
N VAL A 26 13.21 7.30 7.76
CA VAL A 26 12.98 5.87 7.67
C VAL A 26 11.63 5.67 7.01
N MET A 27 11.65 5.15 5.77
CA MET A 27 10.45 4.81 5.01
C MET A 27 9.59 3.82 5.81
N LYS A 28 8.32 4.16 6.01
CA LYS A 28 7.33 3.27 6.63
C LYS A 28 6.63 2.45 5.57
N ILE A 29 6.27 1.22 5.95
CA ILE A 29 5.39 0.37 5.14
C ILE A 29 4.03 0.34 5.80
N ILE A 30 2.98 0.58 5.03
CA ILE A 30 1.61 0.54 5.50
C ILE A 30 0.89 -0.58 4.75
N LEU A 31 0.51 -1.64 5.44
CA LEU A 31 -0.44 -2.59 4.86
C LEU A 31 -1.84 -1.97 4.94
N SER A 32 -2.51 -1.85 3.79
CA SER A 32 -3.88 -1.36 3.74
C SER A 32 -4.85 -2.38 3.15
N ARG A 33 -5.91 -2.69 3.89
CA ARG A 33 -6.94 -3.62 3.44
C ARG A 33 -7.89 -2.93 2.47
N LYS A 34 -7.98 -3.47 1.25
CA LYS A 34 -8.77 -2.92 0.14
C LYS A 34 -9.40 -4.02 -0.72
N GLY A 35 -10.35 -3.59 -1.55
CA GLY A 35 -11.22 -4.45 -2.35
C GLY A 35 -12.37 -5.05 -1.56
N THR A 36 -13.19 -5.83 -2.25
CA THR A 36 -14.33 -6.55 -1.67
C THR A 36 -13.93 -7.48 -0.53
N ASP A 37 -14.85 -7.65 0.41
CA ASP A 37 -14.75 -8.66 1.44
C ASP A 37 -16.09 -9.33 1.78
N SER A 38 -16.10 -10.23 2.75
CA SER A 38 -17.32 -10.94 3.16
C SER A 38 -18.43 -10.03 3.69
N ALA A 39 -18.10 -8.83 4.18
CA ALA A 39 -19.08 -7.84 4.64
C ALA A 39 -19.41 -6.79 3.56
N SER A 40 -18.52 -6.60 2.58
CA SER A 40 -18.63 -5.59 1.54
C SER A 40 -18.40 -6.22 0.16
N GLY A 41 -19.50 -6.67 -0.45
CA GLY A 41 -19.53 -7.28 -1.79
C GLY A 41 -19.59 -8.81 -1.81
N GLY A 42 -19.09 -9.50 -0.79
CA GLY A 42 -19.29 -10.95 -0.63
C GLY A 42 -18.51 -11.85 -1.58
N ILE A 43 -17.68 -11.29 -2.46
CA ILE A 43 -16.91 -12.01 -3.48
C ILE A 43 -15.40 -11.72 -3.34
N PRO A 44 -14.50 -12.70 -3.52
CA PRO A 44 -13.06 -12.42 -3.60
C PRO A 44 -12.67 -11.82 -4.95
N GLY A 45 -11.58 -11.03 -4.96
CA GLY A 45 -10.85 -10.77 -6.19
C GLY A 45 -10.27 -12.06 -6.77
N ILE A 46 -9.78 -12.00 -8.01
CA ILE A 46 -9.17 -13.16 -8.68
C ILE A 46 -7.66 -13.00 -8.83
N PHE A 47 -6.95 -14.12 -8.80
CA PHE A 47 -5.62 -14.20 -9.40
C PHE A 47 -5.58 -15.37 -10.38
N ILE A 48 -4.81 -15.19 -11.45
CA ILE A 48 -4.66 -16.17 -12.52
C ILE A 48 -3.17 -16.49 -12.61
N ARG A 49 -2.82 -17.73 -12.23
CA ARG A 49 -1.43 -18.15 -12.03
C ARG A 49 -0.66 -18.19 -13.34
N GLU A 50 -1.28 -18.73 -14.38
CA GLU A 50 -0.71 -18.90 -15.72
C GLU A 50 -0.45 -17.55 -16.39
N GLU A 51 -1.30 -16.56 -16.16
CA GLU A 51 -1.18 -15.20 -16.71
C GLU A 51 -0.33 -14.29 -15.81
N LYS A 52 0.00 -14.75 -14.61
CA LYS A 52 0.63 -13.97 -13.54
C LYS A 52 -0.12 -12.67 -13.25
N LYS A 53 -1.45 -12.74 -13.13
CA LYS A 53 -2.34 -11.57 -12.96
C LYS A 53 -3.08 -11.59 -11.63
N ILE A 54 -3.32 -10.40 -11.10
CA ILE A 54 -4.17 -10.18 -9.92
C ILE A 54 -5.18 -9.10 -10.29
N VAL A 55 -6.46 -9.37 -10.03
CA VAL A 55 -7.58 -8.46 -10.28
C VAL A 55 -8.32 -8.28 -8.97
N SER A 56 -8.19 -7.10 -8.37
CA SER A 56 -8.94 -6.71 -7.17
C SER A 56 -10.25 -6.05 -7.59
N PHE A 57 -11.36 -6.50 -7.03
CA PHE A 57 -12.65 -5.87 -7.23
C PHE A 57 -12.84 -4.73 -6.22
N PRO A 58 -13.16 -3.50 -6.66
CA PRO A 58 -13.40 -2.39 -5.75
C PRO A 58 -14.63 -2.62 -4.87
N ILE A 59 -14.75 -1.87 -3.78
CA ILE A 59 -15.85 -2.06 -2.82
C ILE A 59 -17.17 -1.56 -3.45
N PRO A 60 -18.28 -2.32 -3.37
CA PRO A 60 -19.56 -1.84 -3.85
C PRO A 60 -20.09 -0.71 -2.97
N LEU A 61 -20.19 0.47 -3.55
CA LEU A 61 -20.78 1.66 -2.94
C LEU A 61 -21.43 2.50 -4.05
N PRO A 62 -22.46 3.32 -3.71
CA PRO A 62 -23.09 4.22 -4.66
C PRO A 62 -22.12 5.36 -5.00
N ASP A 63 -21.31 5.16 -6.03
CA ASP A 63 -20.34 6.11 -6.58
C ASP A 63 -20.51 6.19 -8.11
N ASP A 64 -19.82 7.09 -8.79
CA ASP A 64 -20.03 7.31 -10.24
C ASP A 64 -19.46 6.18 -11.11
N ILE A 65 -18.42 5.50 -10.64
CA ILE A 65 -17.75 4.43 -11.39
C ILE A 65 -18.56 3.15 -11.28
N ARG A 66 -18.82 2.51 -12.42
CA ARG A 66 -19.48 1.21 -12.51
C ARG A 66 -18.48 0.09 -12.74
N TYR A 67 -18.85 -1.12 -12.32
CA TYR A 67 -18.08 -2.31 -12.70
C TYR A 67 -18.03 -2.53 -14.22
N SER A 68 -18.97 -1.95 -14.98
CA SER A 68 -18.94 -1.94 -16.45
C SER A 68 -17.90 -1.00 -17.05
N ASP A 69 -17.37 -0.06 -16.27
CA ASP A 69 -16.36 0.92 -16.73
C ASP A 69 -14.93 0.41 -16.51
N LEU A 70 -14.78 -0.64 -15.69
CA LEU A 70 -13.51 -1.31 -15.38
C LEU A 70 -13.35 -2.51 -16.30
N SER A 71 -12.13 -2.81 -16.74
CA SER A 71 -11.91 -3.95 -17.64
C SER A 71 -10.66 -4.75 -17.33
N TYR A 72 -10.74 -6.04 -17.56
CA TYR A 72 -9.63 -6.97 -17.53
C TYR A 72 -9.78 -7.96 -18.67
N ASP A 73 -8.70 -8.18 -19.43
CA ASP A 73 -8.68 -9.17 -20.52
C ASP A 73 -9.84 -9.03 -21.52
N GLY A 74 -10.14 -7.77 -21.90
CA GLY A 74 -11.20 -7.44 -22.85
C GLY A 74 -12.63 -7.62 -22.33
N LYS A 75 -12.82 -8.02 -21.07
CA LYS A 75 -14.11 -8.10 -20.39
C LYS A 75 -14.24 -7.01 -19.34
N THR A 76 -15.45 -6.56 -19.09
CA THR A 76 -15.75 -5.67 -17.98
C THR A 76 -15.69 -6.41 -16.65
N TYR A 77 -15.46 -5.69 -15.55
CA TYR A 77 -15.54 -6.32 -14.23
C TYR A 77 -16.95 -6.84 -13.94
N ALA A 78 -18.00 -6.18 -14.44
CA ALA A 78 -19.38 -6.64 -14.30
C ALA A 78 -19.58 -8.03 -14.93
N GLU A 79 -19.04 -8.27 -16.12
CA GLU A 79 -19.09 -9.59 -16.78
C GLU A 79 -18.32 -10.64 -15.98
N ILE A 80 -17.07 -10.35 -15.62
CA ILE A 80 -16.22 -11.28 -14.87
C ILE A 80 -16.86 -11.65 -13.53
N ILE A 81 -17.36 -10.67 -12.78
CA ILE A 81 -18.02 -10.89 -11.50
C ILE A 81 -19.29 -11.73 -11.69
N LYS A 82 -20.07 -11.50 -12.76
CA LYS A 82 -21.28 -12.29 -13.03
C LYS A 82 -20.98 -13.76 -13.37
N GLU A 83 -19.88 -14.01 -14.07
CA GLU A 83 -19.37 -15.37 -14.37
C GLU A 83 -18.96 -16.10 -13.08
N LEU A 84 -18.32 -15.38 -12.15
CA LEU A 84 -17.83 -15.91 -10.87
C LEU A 84 -18.96 -16.08 -9.83
N ASP A 85 -19.88 -15.13 -9.77
CA ASP A 85 -21.02 -15.10 -8.86
C ASP A 85 -22.25 -14.44 -9.52
N SER A 86 -23.13 -15.29 -10.03
CA SER A 86 -24.39 -14.86 -10.65
C SER A 86 -25.33 -14.09 -9.71
N THR A 87 -25.12 -14.15 -8.38
CA THR A 87 -25.96 -13.48 -7.38
C THR A 87 -25.52 -12.06 -7.06
N PHE A 88 -24.38 -11.60 -7.56
CA PHE A 88 -23.89 -10.24 -7.35
C PHE A 88 -24.86 -9.20 -7.98
N GLN A 89 -25.24 -8.18 -7.20
CA GLN A 89 -26.32 -7.22 -7.55
C GLN A 89 -25.87 -5.76 -7.58
N TYR A 90 -24.57 -5.49 -7.44
CA TYR A 90 -24.06 -4.12 -7.41
C TYR A 90 -23.60 -3.67 -8.79
N ASP A 91 -24.04 -2.48 -9.21
CA ASP A 91 -23.62 -1.88 -10.48
C ASP A 91 -22.44 -0.91 -10.29
N ASN A 92 -22.46 -0.16 -9.20
CA ASN A 92 -21.49 0.88 -8.86
C ASN A 92 -20.45 0.39 -7.84
N CYS A 93 -19.27 1.01 -7.88
CA CYS A 93 -18.16 0.68 -7.02
C CYS A 93 -17.33 1.92 -6.65
N HIS A 94 -16.75 1.86 -5.47
CA HIS A 94 -15.79 2.83 -4.99
C HIS A 94 -14.39 2.43 -5.42
N LEU A 95 -13.92 3.01 -6.53
CA LEU A 95 -12.59 2.78 -7.07
C LEU A 95 -11.54 3.48 -6.20
N ASP A 96 -11.14 2.81 -5.12
CA ASP A 96 -10.09 3.23 -4.19
C ASP A 96 -9.39 1.99 -3.61
N PRO A 97 -8.06 1.84 -3.78
CA PRO A 97 -7.14 2.75 -4.46
C PRO A 97 -7.32 2.71 -5.98
N ASP A 98 -7.14 3.87 -6.62
CA ASP A 98 -7.09 4.01 -8.08
C ASP A 98 -5.63 3.80 -8.53
N LEU A 99 -5.28 2.58 -8.93
CA LEU A 99 -3.89 2.17 -9.24
C LEU A 99 -3.62 2.03 -10.74
N LEU A 100 -4.65 2.04 -11.59
CA LEU A 100 -4.56 1.80 -13.03
C LEU A 100 -5.24 2.92 -13.81
N SER A 101 -4.65 3.30 -14.94
CA SER A 101 -5.15 4.37 -15.81
C SER A 101 -6.19 3.88 -16.82
N ASP A 102 -6.87 2.78 -16.54
CA ASP A 102 -7.73 2.03 -17.46
C ASP A 102 -9.15 2.61 -17.57
N VAL A 103 -9.50 3.55 -16.69
CA VAL A 103 -10.80 4.21 -16.69
C VAL A 103 -10.66 5.65 -17.16
N LYS A 104 -11.64 6.11 -17.95
CA LYS A 104 -11.69 7.50 -18.42
C LYS A 104 -11.83 8.48 -17.25
N ARG A 105 -11.20 9.64 -17.38
CA ARG A 105 -11.19 10.73 -16.38
C ARG A 105 -11.49 12.06 -17.07
N ARG A 106 -12.14 12.98 -16.36
CA ARG A 106 -12.27 14.41 -16.72
C ARG A 106 -10.93 15.14 -16.62
N GLY A 107 -10.06 14.71 -15.70
CA GLY A 107 -8.72 15.25 -15.49
C GLY A 107 -7.59 14.31 -15.92
N LYS A 108 -6.35 14.70 -15.63
CA LYS A 108 -5.19 13.80 -15.77
C LYS A 108 -5.27 12.70 -14.71
N TRP A 109 -5.19 11.45 -15.14
CA TRP A 109 -5.11 10.33 -14.20
C TRP A 109 -3.79 10.38 -13.41
N GLN A 110 -3.90 10.16 -12.11
CA GLN A 110 -2.79 9.90 -11.20
C GLN A 110 -3.19 8.79 -10.25
N ALA A 111 -2.27 7.88 -9.96
CA ALA A 111 -2.54 6.84 -8.98
C ALA A 111 -2.72 7.45 -7.59
N ALA A 112 -3.81 7.09 -6.92
CA ALA A 112 -4.25 7.73 -5.70
C ALA A 112 -4.94 6.74 -4.75
N PHE A 113 -4.91 7.09 -3.47
CA PHE A 113 -5.58 6.36 -2.40
C PHE A 113 -6.19 7.34 -1.39
N GLY A 114 -7.49 7.28 -1.18
CA GLY A 114 -8.23 8.12 -0.23
C GLY A 114 -8.46 7.46 1.13
N GLN A 115 -8.49 8.24 2.20
CA GLN A 115 -8.82 7.70 3.52
C GLN A 115 -9.57 8.73 4.37
N GLU A 116 -10.56 8.27 5.12
CA GLU A 116 -11.33 9.11 6.04
C GLU A 116 -11.50 8.53 7.46
N GLY A 117 -12.13 9.28 8.35
CA GLY A 117 -12.52 8.80 9.68
C GLY A 117 -11.36 8.23 10.52
N ALA A 118 -11.62 7.13 11.21
CA ALA A 118 -10.68 6.53 12.16
C ALA A 118 -9.40 5.94 11.52
N PRO A 119 -9.45 5.20 10.39
CA PRO A 119 -8.24 4.74 9.71
C PRO A 119 -7.27 5.87 9.39
N ALA A 120 -7.82 7.00 8.96
CA ALA A 120 -6.98 8.09 8.53
C ALA A 120 -6.38 8.89 9.69
N LYS A 121 -7.14 9.06 10.78
CA LYS A 121 -6.61 9.56 12.05
C LYS A 121 -5.48 8.66 12.58
N HIS A 122 -5.57 7.35 12.38
CA HIS A 122 -4.49 6.43 12.73
C HIS A 122 -3.23 6.70 11.90
N LEU A 123 -3.34 6.89 10.58
CA LEU A 123 -2.20 7.25 9.72
C LEU A 123 -1.53 8.56 10.18
N ASP A 124 -2.32 9.57 10.56
CA ASP A 124 -1.81 10.83 11.12
C ASP A 124 -1.07 10.62 12.45
N ASN A 125 -1.65 9.84 13.37
CA ASN A 125 -1.00 9.51 14.65
C ASN A 125 0.30 8.71 14.47
N GLN A 126 0.39 7.92 13.40
CA GLN A 126 1.60 7.20 13.03
C GLN A 126 2.58 8.06 12.24
N GLY A 127 2.24 9.30 11.89
CA GLY A 127 3.07 10.22 11.15
C GLY A 127 3.43 9.73 9.75
N VAL A 128 2.46 9.12 9.06
CA VAL A 128 2.62 8.72 7.64
C VAL A 128 2.81 9.99 6.80
N LYS A 129 3.77 9.95 5.87
CA LYS A 129 4.20 11.11 5.09
C LYS A 129 4.73 10.71 3.72
N GLU A 130 5.13 11.72 2.95
CA GLU A 130 5.83 11.55 1.67
C GLU A 130 7.06 10.64 1.81
N GLY A 131 7.23 9.75 0.84
CA GLY A 131 8.26 8.71 0.82
C GLY A 131 7.84 7.38 1.45
N ASP A 132 6.81 7.35 2.30
CA ASP A 132 6.25 6.10 2.84
C ASP A 132 5.51 5.31 1.75
N ILE A 133 5.32 4.00 1.96
CA ILE A 133 4.72 3.10 0.97
C ILE A 133 3.51 2.38 1.54
N PHE A 134 2.39 2.48 0.84
CA PHE A 134 1.26 1.59 0.98
C PHE A 134 1.48 0.31 0.19
N LEU A 135 1.19 -0.82 0.83
CA LEU A 135 1.03 -2.13 0.20
C LEU A 135 -0.42 -2.55 0.41
N PHE A 136 -1.18 -2.61 -0.66
CA PHE A 136 -2.60 -2.95 -0.62
C PHE A 136 -2.76 -4.46 -0.62
N PHE A 137 -3.59 -4.97 0.29
CA PHE A 137 -3.93 -6.38 0.36
C PHE A 137 -5.44 -6.57 0.43
N GLY A 138 -5.92 -7.71 -0.02
CA GLY A 138 -7.35 -8.02 -0.11
C GLY A 138 -7.62 -9.51 -0.03
N TRP A 139 -8.89 -9.88 -0.20
CA TRP A 139 -9.33 -11.27 -0.27
C TRP A 139 -9.37 -11.74 -1.74
N PHE A 140 -8.69 -12.85 -2.02
CA PHE A 140 -8.54 -13.40 -3.36
C PHE A 140 -8.78 -14.91 -3.38
N ARG A 141 -9.14 -15.42 -4.57
CA ARG A 141 -9.19 -16.84 -4.88
C ARG A 141 -8.67 -17.08 -6.29
N GLU A 142 -8.07 -18.26 -6.51
CA GLU A 142 -7.56 -18.63 -7.83
C GLU A 142 -8.73 -18.77 -8.81
N ALA A 143 -8.61 -18.16 -9.98
CA ALA A 143 -9.54 -18.34 -11.08
C ALA A 143 -8.83 -18.95 -12.29
N ILE A 144 -9.58 -19.75 -13.03
CA ILE A 144 -9.17 -20.31 -14.31
C ILE A 144 -10.06 -19.75 -15.41
N LYS A 145 -9.49 -19.60 -16.61
CA LYS A 145 -10.24 -19.25 -17.81
C LYS A 145 -10.64 -20.53 -18.54
N GLU A 146 -11.94 -20.77 -18.63
CA GLU A 146 -12.52 -21.92 -19.31
C GLU A 146 -12.35 -21.80 -20.84
N LYS A 147 -12.60 -22.90 -21.58
CA LYS A 147 -12.46 -22.93 -23.05
C LYS A 147 -13.35 -21.95 -23.79
N ASP A 148 -14.50 -21.61 -23.22
CA ASP A 148 -15.43 -20.60 -23.73
C ASP A 148 -15.02 -19.16 -23.36
N GLY A 149 -13.91 -19.00 -22.64
CA GLY A 149 -13.36 -17.73 -22.21
C GLY A 149 -13.94 -17.21 -20.90
N GLN A 150 -14.88 -17.90 -20.24
CA GLN A 150 -15.44 -17.49 -18.95
C GLN A 150 -14.46 -17.74 -17.79
N TYR A 151 -14.51 -16.89 -16.78
CA TYR A 151 -13.76 -17.06 -15.55
C TYR A 151 -14.54 -17.88 -14.53
N LYS A 152 -13.87 -18.84 -13.90
CA LYS A 152 -14.43 -19.65 -12.81
C LYS A 152 -13.42 -19.79 -11.68
N PHE A 153 -13.91 -19.76 -10.45
CA PHE A 153 -13.07 -20.10 -9.30
C PHE A 153 -12.61 -21.56 -9.36
N ARG A 154 -11.33 -21.78 -9.11
CA ARG A 154 -10.79 -23.13 -8.94
C ARG A 154 -11.36 -23.76 -7.67
N THR A 155 -11.98 -24.93 -7.81
CA THR A 155 -12.78 -25.57 -6.74
C THR A 155 -11.98 -25.96 -5.51
N ASP A 156 -10.69 -26.30 -5.67
CA ASP A 156 -9.85 -26.87 -4.61
C ASP A 156 -8.84 -25.90 -3.99
N GLU A 157 -8.87 -24.63 -4.42
CA GLU A 157 -7.98 -23.60 -3.87
C GLU A 157 -8.64 -22.80 -2.75
N PRO A 158 -7.88 -22.49 -1.68
CA PRO A 158 -8.39 -21.77 -0.53
C PRO A 158 -8.61 -20.29 -0.85
N ASP A 159 -9.38 -19.64 0.02
CA ASP A 159 -9.40 -18.18 0.12
C ASP A 159 -8.09 -17.66 0.70
N LEU A 160 -7.51 -16.66 0.04
CA LEU A 160 -6.21 -16.09 0.40
C LEU A 160 -6.36 -14.60 0.71
N HIS A 161 -5.58 -14.13 1.68
CA HIS A 161 -5.16 -12.74 1.73
C HIS A 161 -3.87 -12.59 0.93
N MET A 162 -3.81 -11.60 0.04
CA MET A 162 -2.66 -11.36 -0.82
C MET A 162 -2.40 -9.87 -0.95
N ILE A 163 -1.13 -9.49 -1.00
CA ILE A 163 -0.72 -8.14 -1.44
C ILE A 163 -0.90 -8.10 -2.96
N TYR A 164 -1.67 -7.13 -3.46
CA TYR A 164 -1.92 -7.01 -4.89
C TYR A 164 -1.35 -5.73 -5.49
N GLY A 165 -1.20 -4.66 -4.71
CA GLY A 165 -0.77 -3.37 -5.22
C GLY A 165 0.11 -2.59 -4.26
N TYR A 166 0.69 -1.51 -4.78
CA TYR A 166 1.53 -0.61 -4.02
C TYR A 166 1.32 0.84 -4.45
N LEU A 167 1.61 1.77 -3.54
CA LEU A 167 1.68 3.21 -3.80
C LEU A 167 2.71 3.83 -2.87
N GLN A 168 3.76 4.45 -3.42
CA GLN A 168 4.66 5.31 -2.66
C GLN A 168 4.13 6.73 -2.64
N VAL A 169 3.97 7.28 -1.44
CA VAL A 169 3.39 8.62 -1.24
C VAL A 169 4.32 9.68 -1.82
N GLY A 170 3.82 10.41 -2.82
CA GLY A 170 4.48 11.58 -3.40
C GLY A 170 3.92 12.89 -2.85
N LYS A 171 2.62 12.96 -2.63
CA LYS A 171 1.91 14.12 -2.04
C LYS A 171 0.74 13.63 -1.18
N ILE A 172 0.37 14.40 -0.16
CA ILE A 172 -0.85 14.19 0.62
C ILE A 172 -1.74 15.43 0.50
N LEU A 173 -2.89 15.28 -0.16
CA LEU A 173 -3.92 16.31 -0.27
C LEU A 173 -4.83 16.23 0.95
N ARG A 174 -4.96 17.32 1.70
CA ARG A 174 -5.79 17.39 2.92
C ARG A 174 -6.94 18.39 2.82
N GLU A 175 -6.82 19.36 1.93
CA GLU A 175 -7.86 20.35 1.70
C GLU A 175 -8.81 19.86 0.61
N GLN A 176 -10.12 19.83 0.91
CA GLN A 176 -11.12 19.25 0.00
C GLN A 176 -11.13 19.93 -1.38
N ARG A 177 -10.92 21.25 -1.42
CA ARG A 177 -10.85 22.01 -2.67
C ARG A 177 -9.65 21.60 -3.53
N GLU A 178 -8.50 21.34 -2.90
CA GLU A 178 -7.30 20.83 -3.60
C GLU A 178 -7.56 19.43 -4.19
N MET A 179 -8.28 18.57 -3.46
CA MET A 179 -8.70 17.25 -3.95
C MET A 179 -9.62 17.37 -5.16
N GLN A 180 -10.59 18.28 -5.12
CA GLN A 180 -11.52 18.56 -6.23
C GLN A 180 -10.80 19.08 -7.47
N ASP A 181 -9.80 19.94 -7.30
CA ASP A 181 -9.05 20.53 -8.40
C ASP A 181 -8.08 19.53 -9.05
N GLU A 182 -7.33 18.78 -8.24
CA GLU A 182 -6.29 17.86 -8.75
C GLU A 182 -6.85 16.50 -9.19
N LEU A 183 -7.85 15.98 -8.46
CA LEU A 183 -8.40 14.63 -8.66
C LEU A 183 -9.94 14.66 -8.68
N PRO A 184 -10.58 15.39 -9.61
CA PRO A 184 -12.03 15.64 -9.60
C PRO A 184 -12.90 14.38 -9.65
N ASP A 185 -12.38 13.28 -10.19
CA ASP A 185 -13.10 12.01 -10.33
C ASP A 185 -12.85 11.03 -9.19
N HIS A 186 -11.87 11.31 -8.33
CA HIS A 186 -11.56 10.44 -7.22
C HIS A 186 -12.72 10.50 -6.20
N PRO A 187 -13.19 9.35 -5.66
CA PRO A 187 -14.33 9.32 -4.75
C PRO A 187 -14.24 10.31 -3.57
N HIS A 188 -13.06 10.41 -2.97
CA HIS A 188 -12.78 11.31 -1.84
C HIS A 188 -12.79 12.80 -2.22
N SER A 189 -12.77 13.16 -3.50
CA SER A 189 -12.84 14.55 -3.96
C SER A 189 -14.29 15.04 -4.06
N LYS A 190 -15.29 14.15 -4.00
CA LYS A 190 -16.69 14.49 -4.31
C LYS A 190 -17.47 15.07 -3.12
N TYR A 191 -16.87 15.11 -1.93
CA TYR A 191 -17.51 15.70 -0.76
C TYR A 191 -17.64 17.21 -0.89
N ASP A 192 -18.64 17.77 -0.22
CA ASP A 192 -18.77 19.21 -0.02
C ASP A 192 -17.58 19.70 0.83
N ALA A 193 -16.89 20.74 0.35
CA ALA A 193 -15.73 21.33 1.01
C ALA A 193 -16.05 21.92 2.38
N ASP A 194 -17.30 22.32 2.60
CA ASP A 194 -17.73 22.95 3.85
C ASP A 194 -18.41 21.95 4.82
N ASP A 195 -18.58 20.67 4.43
CA ASP A 195 -19.19 19.65 5.31
C ASP A 195 -18.23 19.23 6.44
N PRO A 196 -18.55 19.53 7.72
CA PRO A 196 -17.69 19.20 8.84
C PRO A 196 -17.47 17.68 9.04
N LYS A 197 -18.34 16.82 8.49
CA LYS A 197 -18.21 15.35 8.60
C LYS A 197 -16.97 14.83 7.90
N HIS A 198 -16.56 15.48 6.82
CA HIS A 198 -15.42 15.07 6.00
C HIS A 198 -14.14 15.86 6.34
N ARG A 199 -14.11 16.62 7.44
CA ARG A 199 -12.92 17.39 7.88
C ARG A 199 -11.66 16.58 8.02
N ASN A 200 -11.80 15.29 8.32
CA ASN A 200 -10.61 14.48 8.40
C ASN A 200 -10.06 14.20 7.00
N ASN A 201 -10.88 14.04 5.95
CA ASN A 201 -10.57 13.46 4.63
C ASN A 201 -9.18 13.80 4.04
N ARG A 202 -8.59 12.84 3.30
CA ARG A 202 -7.34 13.06 2.55
C ARG A 202 -7.18 12.11 1.39
N ILE A 203 -6.34 12.48 0.44
CA ILE A 203 -5.87 11.63 -0.65
C ILE A 203 -4.34 11.56 -0.65
N TYR A 204 -3.80 10.35 -0.69
CA TYR A 204 -2.40 10.06 -0.92
C TYR A 204 -2.17 9.88 -2.42
N VAL A 205 -1.42 10.79 -3.04
CA VAL A 205 -1.08 10.75 -4.46
C VAL A 205 0.29 10.08 -4.61
N ALA A 206 0.40 9.16 -5.57
CA ALA A 206 1.63 8.43 -5.82
C ALA A 206 2.77 9.35 -6.28
N LYS A 207 4.02 8.99 -5.96
CA LYS A 207 5.18 9.47 -6.71
C LYS A 207 5.06 9.07 -8.18
N GLU A 208 5.68 9.85 -9.06
CA GLU A 208 5.82 9.46 -10.47
C GLU A 208 6.69 8.19 -10.58
N HIS A 209 7.83 8.17 -9.87
CA HIS A 209 8.77 7.06 -9.85
C HIS A 209 8.92 6.47 -8.44
N LEU A 210 8.95 5.14 -8.36
CA LEU A 210 9.15 4.38 -7.13
C LEU A 210 10.61 4.42 -6.71
N PHE A 211 10.89 5.01 -5.56
CA PHE A 211 12.23 5.34 -5.08
C PHE A 211 12.99 6.27 -6.03
N ASP A 212 13.84 7.13 -5.48
CA ASP A 212 14.46 8.21 -6.26
C ASP A 212 15.53 7.74 -7.27
N ASP A 213 15.90 6.46 -7.23
CA ASP A 213 16.93 5.83 -8.06
C ASP A 213 16.38 4.74 -9.00
N THR A 214 15.07 4.68 -9.23
CA THR A 214 14.47 3.77 -10.20
C THR A 214 13.58 4.48 -11.21
N THR A 215 13.25 3.78 -12.30
CA THR A 215 12.30 4.23 -13.32
C THR A 215 10.97 3.50 -13.24
N TYR A 216 10.73 2.72 -12.19
CA TYR A 216 9.43 2.04 -12.00
C TYR A 216 8.37 3.06 -11.61
N PRO A 217 7.10 2.92 -12.03
CA PRO A 217 6.01 3.78 -11.58
C PRO A 217 5.89 3.77 -10.05
N GLY A 218 5.60 4.91 -9.43
CA GLY A 218 5.46 5.00 -7.97
C GLY A 218 4.25 4.25 -7.39
N ALA A 219 3.35 3.76 -8.24
CA ALA A 219 2.23 2.91 -7.85
C ALA A 219 1.89 1.89 -8.95
N GLY A 220 1.21 0.82 -8.58
CA GLY A 220 0.69 -0.15 -9.52
C GLY A 220 0.23 -1.46 -8.88
N VAL A 221 -0.19 -2.39 -9.73
CA VAL A 221 -0.56 -3.76 -9.36
C VAL A 221 0.64 -4.68 -9.63
N PHE A 222 0.96 -5.54 -8.66
CA PHE A 222 2.01 -6.54 -8.84
C PHE A 222 1.55 -7.64 -9.80
N PRO A 223 2.44 -8.17 -10.65
CA PRO A 223 2.19 -9.46 -11.27
C PRO A 223 2.13 -10.55 -10.19
N PHE A 224 1.25 -11.54 -10.37
CA PHE A 224 1.07 -12.60 -9.40
C PHE A 224 2.36 -13.42 -9.21
N SER A 225 2.67 -13.67 -7.92
CA SER A 225 3.66 -14.63 -7.45
C SER A 225 3.25 -15.15 -6.07
N ASP A 226 3.67 -16.36 -5.69
CA ASP A 226 3.35 -16.93 -4.37
C ASP A 226 3.95 -16.13 -3.20
N ASP A 227 4.92 -15.29 -3.53
CA ASP A 227 5.64 -14.35 -2.67
C ASP A 227 4.78 -13.16 -2.22
N LEU A 228 3.60 -12.97 -2.84
CA LEU A 228 2.59 -11.97 -2.48
C LEU A 228 1.49 -12.53 -1.58
N ILE A 229 1.38 -13.86 -1.47
CA ILE A 229 0.40 -14.51 -0.62
C ILE A 229 0.75 -14.20 0.83
N LEU A 230 -0.22 -13.67 1.60
CA LEU A 230 -0.07 -13.47 3.03
C LEU A 230 -0.50 -14.73 3.77
N THR A 231 -1.59 -15.38 3.38
CA THR A 231 -2.11 -16.59 4.05
C THR A 231 -1.09 -17.72 4.10
N LYS A 232 -1.00 -18.38 5.26
CA LYS A 232 -0.05 -19.47 5.50
C LYS A 232 -0.66 -20.82 5.07
N GLY A 233 -0.28 -21.31 3.90
CA GLY A 233 -0.74 -22.61 3.39
C GLY A 233 -2.26 -22.66 3.25
N LYS A 234 -2.89 -23.72 3.79
CA LYS A 234 -4.35 -23.90 3.79
C LYS A 234 -5.02 -23.45 5.11
N GLU A 235 -4.33 -22.66 5.93
CA GLU A 235 -4.90 -22.08 7.16
C GLU A 235 -5.98 -21.04 6.81
N PRO A 236 -6.84 -20.61 7.78
CA PRO A 236 -7.77 -19.51 7.56
C PRO A 236 -7.08 -18.27 6.97
N ARG A 237 -7.75 -17.55 6.05
CA ARG A 237 -7.14 -16.44 5.28
C ARG A 237 -6.45 -15.36 6.12
N SER A 238 -6.90 -15.14 7.36
CA SER A 238 -6.35 -14.18 8.32
C SER A 238 -5.06 -14.64 9.02
N HIS A 239 -4.64 -15.90 8.85
CA HIS A 239 -3.41 -16.44 9.41
C HIS A 239 -2.26 -16.21 8.42
N TRP A 240 -1.46 -15.17 8.65
CA TRP A 240 -0.44 -14.78 7.68
C TRP A 240 0.93 -15.38 7.96
N LYS A 241 1.64 -15.82 6.92
CA LYS A 241 3.08 -16.09 6.96
C LYS A 241 3.87 -14.79 7.11
N LYS A 242 5.13 -14.93 7.51
CA LYS A 242 6.09 -13.83 7.49
C LYS A 242 6.37 -13.44 6.04
N PHE A 243 6.08 -12.21 5.67
CA PHE A 243 6.17 -11.75 4.28
C PHE A 243 7.24 -10.66 4.06
N LEU A 244 7.65 -9.91 5.10
CA LEU A 244 8.75 -8.93 5.00
C LEU A 244 10.12 -9.52 5.38
N PRO A 245 11.22 -9.01 4.79
CA PRO A 245 12.57 -9.46 5.14
C PRO A 245 12.95 -9.16 6.60
N LYS A 246 13.15 -10.21 7.42
CA LYS A 246 13.69 -10.22 8.80
C LYS A 246 12.89 -9.40 9.84
N ASN A 247 12.28 -10.10 10.80
CA ASN A 247 11.22 -9.67 11.74
C ASN A 247 11.56 -8.62 12.82
N GLU A 248 12.42 -7.64 12.54
CA GLU A 248 12.74 -6.56 13.51
C GLU A 248 11.93 -5.29 13.18
N TYR A 249 10.60 -5.43 13.13
CA TYR A 249 9.68 -4.32 12.89
C TYR A 249 8.64 -4.22 14.01
N ASP A 250 8.31 -3.00 14.39
CA ASP A 250 7.11 -2.71 15.15
C ASP A 250 5.94 -2.54 14.19
N VAL A 251 4.84 -3.24 14.49
CA VAL A 251 3.61 -3.15 13.70
C VAL A 251 2.48 -2.70 14.59
N THR A 252 1.75 -1.68 14.17
CA THR A 252 0.60 -1.18 14.93
C THR A 252 -0.44 -2.27 15.15
N TYR A 253 -1.20 -2.16 16.24
CA TYR A 253 -2.22 -3.13 16.68
C TYR A 253 -1.70 -4.53 17.07
N HIS A 254 -0.37 -4.73 17.09
CA HIS A 254 0.25 -5.96 17.55
C HIS A 254 1.06 -5.69 18.83
N ASN A 255 0.80 -6.47 19.88
CA ASN A 255 1.62 -6.45 21.10
C ASN A 255 2.77 -7.47 21.00
N ASN A 256 3.72 -7.43 21.94
CA ASN A 256 4.89 -8.33 21.93
C ASN A 256 4.54 -9.83 21.94
N ARG A 257 3.34 -10.25 22.38
CA ARG A 257 2.90 -11.66 22.28
C ARG A 257 2.65 -12.12 20.85
N ASN A 258 2.27 -11.21 19.94
CA ASN A 258 2.06 -11.55 18.53
C ASN A 258 3.38 -11.64 17.73
N LYS A 259 4.51 -11.18 18.30
CA LYS A 259 5.84 -11.25 17.67
C LYS A 259 6.46 -12.66 17.75
N GLU A 260 6.02 -13.48 18.70
CA GLU A 260 6.50 -14.86 18.93
C GLU A 260 5.64 -15.92 18.21
N CYS A 261 4.46 -15.55 17.71
CA CYS A 261 3.63 -16.47 16.93
C CYS A 261 4.21 -16.69 15.53
N ALA A 262 4.12 -17.94 15.04
CA ALA A 262 4.49 -18.32 13.67
C ALA A 262 3.58 -17.69 12.59
N TYR A 263 2.61 -16.86 12.99
CA TYR A 263 1.61 -16.22 12.13
C TYR A 263 1.33 -14.78 12.59
N PHE A 264 1.06 -13.90 11.62
CA PHE A 264 0.60 -12.53 11.83
C PHE A 264 -0.94 -12.54 11.73
N PRO A 265 -1.71 -12.52 12.84
CA PRO A 265 -3.15 -12.40 12.71
C PRO A 265 -3.45 -11.01 12.13
N SER A 266 -4.15 -10.92 11.01
CA SER A 266 -4.80 -9.65 10.64
C SER A 266 -5.63 -9.24 11.86
N ALA A 267 -5.19 -8.25 12.62
CA ALA A 267 -5.83 -7.94 13.90
C ALA A 267 -7.33 -7.72 13.66
N LEU A 268 -8.17 -8.20 14.58
CA LEU A 268 -9.63 -8.03 14.53
C LEU A 268 -10.06 -6.53 14.55
N ARG A 269 -9.11 -5.59 14.66
CA ARG A 269 -9.30 -4.15 14.72
C ARG A 269 -8.24 -3.44 13.86
N GLY A 270 -8.69 -2.50 13.02
CA GLY A 270 -7.85 -1.64 12.21
C GLY A 270 -7.82 -2.03 10.74
N GLN A 271 -8.07 -1.07 9.85
CA GLN A 271 -7.95 -1.26 8.40
C GLN A 271 -6.47 -1.24 7.98
N GLU A 272 -5.65 -0.40 8.64
CA GLU A 272 -4.27 -0.11 8.24
C GLU A 272 -3.25 -0.55 9.30
N PHE A 273 -2.18 -1.22 8.87
CA PHE A 273 -1.08 -1.64 9.74
C PHE A 273 0.19 -0.90 9.35
N VAL A 274 0.66 -0.01 10.23
CA VAL A 274 1.91 0.73 10.00
C VAL A 274 3.06 -0.08 10.57
N ILE A 275 4.04 -0.37 9.71
CA ILE A 275 5.24 -1.14 9.98
C ILE A 275 6.41 -0.17 9.99
N THR A 276 7.04 -0.04 11.14
CA THR A 276 8.21 0.84 11.35
C THR A 276 9.41 -0.01 11.75
N SER A 277 10.59 0.29 11.21
CA SER A 277 11.85 -0.17 11.80
C SER A 277 12.19 0.72 12.99
N HIS A 278 12.77 0.12 14.04
CA HIS A 278 13.15 0.85 15.26
C HIS A 278 14.17 1.96 14.93
N SER A 279 13.71 3.21 14.81
CA SER A 279 14.60 4.36 14.73
C SER A 279 14.94 4.84 16.14
N ASN A 280 16.21 4.78 16.49
CA ASN A 280 16.74 5.75 17.44
C ASN A 280 17.97 6.38 16.77
N GLU A 281 17.77 7.57 16.22
CA GLU A 281 18.77 8.28 15.40
C GLU A 281 20.05 8.61 16.19
N SER A 282 19.98 8.58 17.52
CA SER A 282 21.12 8.79 18.42
C SER A 282 22.06 7.59 18.54
N ASP A 283 21.66 6.39 18.08
CA ASP A 283 22.46 5.17 18.12
C ASP A 283 22.91 4.77 16.70
N PRO A 284 24.20 4.94 16.35
CA PRO A 284 24.73 4.61 15.02
C PRO A 284 24.45 3.17 14.58
N LYS A 285 24.41 2.20 15.50
CA LYS A 285 24.13 0.79 15.16
C LYS A 285 22.68 0.59 14.75
N LYS A 286 21.74 1.28 15.42
CA LYS A 286 20.32 1.24 15.06
C LYS A 286 20.03 1.95 13.74
N LYS A 287 20.78 3.01 13.45
CA LYS A 287 20.74 3.69 12.15
C LYS A 287 21.16 2.76 11.01
N GLU A 288 22.32 2.12 11.13
CA GLU A 288 22.83 1.17 10.11
C GLU A 288 21.85 -0.01 9.88
N LEU A 289 21.30 -0.55 10.97
CA LEU A 289 20.29 -1.61 10.91
C LEU A 289 19.05 -1.16 10.12
N THR A 290 18.57 0.03 10.41
CA THR A 290 17.39 0.61 9.75
C THR A 290 17.64 0.81 8.25
N GLU A 291 18.79 1.38 7.86
CA GLU A 291 19.16 1.54 6.46
C GLU A 291 19.23 0.20 5.71
N LYS A 292 19.80 -0.82 6.36
CA LYS A 292 19.85 -2.18 5.81
C LYS A 292 18.46 -2.79 5.65
N GLN A 293 17.53 -2.53 6.57
CA GLN A 293 16.15 -2.98 6.48
C GLN A 293 15.41 -2.28 5.33
N SER A 294 15.48 -0.94 5.26
CA SER A 294 14.86 -0.17 4.17
C SER A 294 15.37 -0.63 2.80
N LYS A 295 16.68 -0.90 2.67
CA LYS A 295 17.27 -1.44 1.44
C LYS A 295 16.68 -2.81 1.07
N LYS A 296 16.53 -3.71 2.04
CA LYS A 296 15.94 -5.03 1.80
C LYS A 296 14.47 -4.96 1.40
N ILE A 297 13.68 -4.10 2.04
CA ILE A 297 12.27 -3.88 1.70
C ILE A 297 12.15 -3.33 0.28
N LYS A 298 12.95 -2.32 -0.06
CA LYS A 298 13.02 -1.78 -1.41
C LYS A 298 13.33 -2.85 -2.45
N GLN A 299 14.33 -3.69 -2.20
CA GLN A 299 14.67 -4.83 -3.06
C GLN A 299 13.51 -5.84 -3.15
N TRP A 300 12.83 -6.12 -2.04
CA TRP A 300 11.66 -7.02 -1.99
C TRP A 300 10.52 -6.52 -2.87
N ILE A 301 10.24 -5.21 -2.86
CA ILE A 301 9.22 -4.57 -3.70
C ILE A 301 9.63 -4.63 -5.17
N ILE A 302 10.85 -4.16 -5.49
CA ILE A 302 11.36 -4.14 -6.88
C ILE A 302 11.35 -5.54 -7.49
N LYS A 303 11.77 -6.56 -6.74
CA LYS A 303 11.79 -7.95 -7.21
C LYS A 303 10.39 -8.42 -7.64
N ARG A 304 9.35 -8.07 -6.88
CA ARG A 304 7.95 -8.41 -7.19
C ARG A 304 7.41 -7.64 -8.38
N ILE A 305 7.79 -6.37 -8.55
CA ILE A 305 7.44 -5.59 -9.74
C ILE A 305 8.00 -6.25 -11.00
N LYS A 306 9.27 -6.67 -10.95
CA LYS A 306 9.94 -7.31 -12.08
C LYS A 306 9.47 -8.74 -12.34
N ASN A 307 8.79 -9.37 -11.39
CA ASN A 307 8.42 -10.79 -11.46
C ASN A 307 9.66 -11.71 -11.63
N GLU A 308 10.81 -11.29 -11.08
CA GLU A 308 12.00 -12.13 -11.04
C GLU A 308 11.74 -13.21 -9.97
N ASP A 309 11.65 -14.48 -10.37
CA ASP A 309 11.51 -15.58 -9.42
C ASP A 309 12.74 -15.62 -8.48
N ASN A 310 12.54 -15.98 -7.20
CA ASN A 310 13.66 -16.46 -6.38
C ASN A 310 13.97 -17.87 -6.87
N GLY A 311 14.89 -17.99 -7.83
CA GLY A 311 15.57 -19.27 -8.08
C GLY A 311 16.20 -19.81 -6.81
#